data_AF-A0A552RHI6-F1
#
_entry.id   AF-A0A552RHI6-F1
#
_cell.length_a   1.000
_cell.length_b   1.000
_cell.length_c   1.000
_cell.angle_alpha   90.00
_cell.angle_beta   90.00
_cell.angle_gamma   90.00
#
_symmetry.space_group_name_H-M   'P 1'
#
loop_
_entity.id
_entity.type
_entity.pdbx_description
1 polymer ?
#
loop_
_entity_poly.entity_id
_entity_poly.type
_entity_poly.pdbx_seq_one_letter_code
_entity_poly.pdbx_strand_id
1 'polypeptide(L)'
;MPVPEGVTALFDQPRERLDALADDVLLAALRIIAALESLAAEAGVVAVHTVRADNQSWATIANGLGLTESETGTRLHRYARFC
;
A
#
# COMPACT_ATOMS: atom_id res chain seq x y z
N MET A 1 -3.73 14.90 1.36
CA MET A 1 -3.54 15.06 2.83
C MET A 1 -2.13 14.63 3.18
N PRO A 2 -1.44 15.28 4.14
CA PRO A 2 -0.12 14.83 4.55
C PRO A 2 -0.21 13.48 5.27
N VAL A 3 0.71 12.56 4.94
CA VAL A 3 0.92 11.33 5.71
C VAL A 3 1.62 11.71 7.01
N PRO A 4 1.19 11.21 8.19
CA PRO A 4 1.89 11.49 9.45
C PRO A 4 3.35 11.06 9.39
N GLU A 5 4.28 11.88 9.88
CA GLU A 5 5.74 11.63 9.78
C GLU A 5 6.17 10.28 10.39
N GLY A 6 5.50 9.85 11.46
CA GLY A 6 5.74 8.54 12.09
C GLY A 6 5.42 7.36 11.16
N VAL A 7 4.53 7.55 10.18
CA VAL A 7 4.15 6.53 9.19
C VAL A 7 5.14 6.51 8.03
N THR A 8 5.68 7.65 7.61
CA THR A 8 6.77 7.69 6.60
C THR A 8 8.04 6.98 7.09
N ALA A 9 8.38 7.12 8.37
CA ALA A 9 9.53 6.43 8.97
C ALA A 9 9.40 4.89 8.93
N LEU A 10 8.16 4.36 8.95
CA LEU A 10 7.89 2.94 8.80
C LEU A 10 8.15 2.43 7.37
N PHE A 11 8.31 3.29 6.37
CA PHE A 11 8.61 2.90 4.99
C PHE A 11 10.09 3.03 4.63
N ASP A 12 10.83 3.91 5.30
CA ASP A 12 12.26 4.10 5.06
C ASP A 12 13.09 2.98 5.70
N GLN A 13 12.77 2.61 6.94
CA GLN A 13 13.52 1.60 7.70
C GLN A 13 13.45 0.16 7.12
N PRO A 14 12.31 -0.33 6.58
CA PRO A 14 12.25 -1.65 5.98
C PRO A 14 13.09 -1.78 4.71
N ARG A 15 13.25 -0.70 3.93
CA ARG A 15 14.03 -0.74 2.70
C ARG A 15 15.49 -1.04 2.99
N GLU A 16 16.11 -0.27 3.88
CA GLU A 16 17.50 -0.50 4.30
C GLU A 16 17.70 -1.88 4.92
N ARG A 17 16.73 -2.36 5.72
CA ARG A 17 16.77 -3.70 6.33
C ARG A 17 16.66 -4.82 5.29
N LEU A 18 15.81 -4.65 4.27
CA LEU A 18 15.61 -5.64 3.21
C LEU A 18 16.83 -5.72 2.29
N ASP A 19 17.46 -4.59 1.98
CA ASP A 19 18.69 -4.56 1.16
C ASP A 19 19.82 -5.32 1.88
N ALA A 20 20.06 -5.01 3.16
CA ALA A 20 21.04 -5.75 3.97
C ALA A 20 20.72 -7.25 4.07
N LEU A 21 19.44 -7.61 4.16
CA LEU A 21 19.02 -9.02 4.24
C LEU A 21 19.15 -9.75 2.89
N ALA A 22 19.03 -9.04 1.77
CA ALA A 22 19.19 -9.61 0.44
C ALA A 22 20.67 -9.95 0.15
N ASP A 23 21.59 -9.15 0.70
CA ASP A 23 23.03 -9.38 0.60
C ASP A 23 23.48 -10.62 1.40
N ASP A 24 22.85 -10.87 2.57
CA ASP A 24 23.24 -11.97 3.47
C ASP A 24 22.38 -13.25 3.31
N VAL A 25 21.06 -13.10 3.11
CA VAL A 25 20.09 -14.21 3.13
C VAL A 25 18.87 -13.92 2.22
N LEU A 26 19.06 -14.05 0.90
CA LEU A 26 18.04 -13.78 -0.12
C LEU A 26 16.64 -14.37 0.16
N LEU A 27 16.55 -15.62 0.64
CA LEU A 27 15.28 -16.26 0.94
C LEU A 27 14.53 -15.62 2.12
N ALA A 28 15.27 -15.06 3.10
CA ALA A 28 14.67 -14.34 4.20
C ALA A 28 14.11 -12.99 3.73
N ALA A 29 14.80 -12.29 2.83
CA ALA A 29 14.30 -11.07 2.20
C ALA A 29 13.00 -11.31 1.43
N LEU A 30 12.96 -12.37 0.60
CA LEU A 30 11.74 -12.75 -0.13
C LEU A 30 10.58 -13.11 0.80
N ARG A 31 10.84 -13.79 1.93
CA ARG A 31 9.80 -14.12 2.91
C ARG A 31 9.20 -12.87 3.56
N ILE A 32 10.03 -11.88 3.88
CA ILE A 32 9.55 -10.61 4.44
C ILE A 32 8.76 -9.82 3.40
N ILE A 33 9.24 -9.77 2.15
CA ILE A 33 8.51 -9.13 1.05
C ILE A 33 7.12 -9.75 0.89
N ALA A 34 7.02 -11.08 0.88
CA ALA A 34 5.74 -11.77 0.80
C ALA A 34 4.80 -11.42 1.98
N ALA A 35 5.34 -11.29 3.20
CA ALA A 35 4.56 -10.86 4.36
C ALA A 35 4.07 -9.40 4.24
N LEU A 36 4.90 -8.51 3.71
CA LEU A 36 4.53 -7.11 3.45
C LEU A 36 3.46 -7.00 2.35
N GLU A 37 3.56 -7.82 1.29
CA GLU A 37 2.54 -7.89 0.24
C GLU A 37 1.20 -8.37 0.78
N SER A 38 1.19 -9.42 1.62
CA SER A 38 -0.04 -9.90 2.28
C SER A 38 -0.68 -8.82 3.14
N LEU A 39 0.12 -8.16 3.99
CA LEU A 39 -0.35 -7.08 4.85
C LEU A 39 -0.94 -5.92 4.04
N ALA A 40 -0.27 -5.52 2.95
CA ALA A 40 -0.75 -4.46 2.07
C ALA A 40 -2.04 -4.85 1.33
N ALA A 41 -2.18 -6.10 0.92
CA ALA A 41 -3.40 -6.61 0.30
C ALA A 41 -4.59 -6.56 1.28
N GLU A 42 -4.42 -7.08 2.49
CA GLU A 42 -5.45 -7.09 3.54
C GLU A 42 -5.87 -5.67 3.92
N ALA A 43 -4.92 -4.78 4.19
CA ALA A 43 -5.21 -3.38 4.52
C ALA A 43 -5.87 -2.64 3.35
N GLY A 44 -5.43 -2.91 2.12
CA GLY A 44 -5.97 -2.32 0.90
C GLY A 44 -7.45 -2.65 0.69
N VAL A 45 -7.85 -3.89 0.94
CA VAL A 45 -9.26 -4.33 0.89
C VAL A 45 -10.13 -3.50 1.83
N VAL A 46 -9.73 -3.41 3.10
CA VAL A 46 -10.49 -2.65 4.12
C VAL A 46 -10.59 -1.17 3.75
N ALA A 47 -9.51 -0.57 3.27
CA ALA A 47 -9.49 0.83 2.85
C ALA A 47 -10.44 1.08 1.67
N VAL A 48 -10.45 0.21 0.65
CA VAL A 48 -11.37 0.31 -0.49
C VAL A 48 -12.83 0.23 -0.03
N HIS A 49 -13.16 -0.71 0.86
CA HIS A 49 -14.52 -0.83 1.39
C HIS A 49 -14.96 0.42 2.16
N THR A 50 -14.08 0.98 2.97
CA THR A 50 -14.35 2.18 3.77
C THR A 50 -14.60 3.39 2.87
N VAL A 51 -13.73 3.62 1.87
CA VAL A 51 -13.87 4.73 0.92
C VAL A 51 -15.16 4.63 0.09
N ARG A 52 -15.57 3.41 -0.28
CA ARG A 52 -16.85 3.17 -0.97
C ARG A 52 -18.05 3.43 -0.06
N ALA A 53 -17.97 3.04 1.22
CA ALA A 53 -19.04 3.27 2.20
C ALA A 53 -19.24 4.76 2.51
N ASP A 54 -18.16 5.55 2.50
CA ASP A 54 -18.19 6.99 2.72
C ASP A 54 -18.72 7.80 1.51
N ASN A 55 -19.12 7.14 0.41
CA ASN A 55 -19.65 7.78 -0.81
C ASN A 55 -18.76 8.91 -1.36
N GLN A 56 -17.44 8.82 -1.17
CA GLN A 56 -16.52 9.81 -1.72
C GLN A 56 -16.52 9.76 -3.24
N SER A 57 -16.45 10.92 -3.89
CA SER A 57 -16.33 10.99 -5.35
C SER A 57 -14.96 10.46 -5.80
N TRP A 58 -14.92 9.84 -6.99
CA TRP A 58 -13.68 9.36 -7.59
C TRP A 58 -12.61 10.45 -7.72
N ALA A 59 -13.01 11.68 -8.06
CA ALA A 59 -12.13 12.84 -8.09
C ALA A 59 -11.47 13.15 -6.73
N THR A 60 -12.23 13.03 -5.63
CA THR A 60 -11.73 13.27 -4.27
C THR A 60 -10.71 12.21 -3.88
N ILE A 61 -11.01 10.95 -4.18
CA ILE A 61 -10.12 9.81 -3.90
C ILE A 61 -8.82 9.95 -4.71
N ALA A 62 -8.94 10.26 -6.00
CA ALA A 62 -7.80 10.45 -6.89
C ALA A 62 -6.88 11.58 -6.43
N ASN A 63 -7.46 12.73 -6.08
CA ASN A 63 -6.71 13.87 -5.52
C ASN A 63 -6.03 13.48 -4.19
N GLY A 64 -6.74 12.80 -3.29
CA GLY A 64 -6.19 12.32 -2.02
C GLY A 64 -4.98 11.40 -2.17
N LEU A 65 -4.95 10.60 -3.25
CA LEU A 65 -3.86 9.69 -3.59
C LEU A 65 -2.78 10.32 -4.48
N GLY A 66 -2.98 11.56 -4.97
CA GLY A 66 -2.09 12.20 -5.93
C GLY A 66 -2.05 11.50 -7.29
N LEU A 67 -3.16 10.88 -7.71
CA LEU A 67 -3.30 10.13 -8.96
C LEU A 67 -4.39 10.73 -9.85
N THR A 68 -4.42 10.32 -11.11
CA THR A 68 -5.61 10.53 -11.96
C THR A 68 -6.74 9.57 -11.57
N GLU A 69 -7.98 9.87 -11.98
CA GLU A 69 -9.13 8.99 -11.72
C GLU A 69 -8.95 7.59 -12.34
N SER A 70 -8.36 7.52 -13.55
CA SER A 70 -8.08 6.25 -14.24
C SER A 70 -7.05 5.40 -13.49
N GLU A 71 -5.95 6.01 -13.05
CA GLU A 71 -4.93 5.35 -12.24
C GLU A 71 -5.49 4.89 -10.90
N THR A 72 -6.35 5.71 -10.30
CA THR A 72 -7.04 5.40 -9.04
C THR A 72 -7.94 4.18 -9.21
N GLY A 73 -8.77 4.14 -10.26
CA GLY A 73 -9.63 2.99 -10.56
C GLY A 73 -8.83 1.71 -10.72
N THR A 74 -7.74 1.75 -11.49
CA THR A 74 -6.83 0.60 -11.68
C THR A 74 -6.22 0.13 -10.36
N ARG A 75 -5.80 1.07 -9.51
CA ARG A 75 -5.12 0.77 -8.24
C ARG A 75 -6.08 0.22 -7.19
N LEU A 76 -7.28 0.81 -7.04
CA LEU A 76 -8.30 0.28 -6.14
C LEU A 76 -8.82 -1.08 -6.61
N HIS A 77 -8.94 -1.31 -7.92
CA HIS A 77 -9.30 -2.62 -8.44
C HIS A 77 -8.26 -3.69 -8.08
N ARG A 78 -6.96 -3.35 -8.09
CA ARG A 78 -5.89 -4.24 -7.63
C ARG A 78 -6.03 -4.58 -6.14
N TYR A 79 -6.34 -3.60 -5.30
CA TYR A 79 -6.54 -3.84 -3.86
C TYR A 79 -7.78 -4.70 -3.57
N ALA A 80 -8.86 -4.53 -4.35
CA ALA A 80 -10.08 -5.33 -4.22
C ALA A 80 -9.98 -6.75 -4.82
N ARG A 81 -8.89 -7.10 -5.51
CA ARG A 81 -8.74 -8.41 -6.19
C ARG A 81 -8.46 -9.56 -5.24
N PHE A 82 -8.07 -9.27 -3.99
CA PHE A 82 -7.77 -10.28 -2.96
C PHE A 82 -8.94 -10.55 -2.01
N CYS A 83 -10.16 -10.07 -2.35
CA CYS A 83 -11.42 -10.44 -1.69
C CYS A 83 -11.99 -11.77 -2.21
#